data_AF-A0A401IUM5-F1
#
_entry.id   AF-A0A401IUM5-F1
#
_cell.length_a   1.000
_cell.length_b   1.000
_cell.length_c   1.000
_cell.angle_alpha   90.00
_cell.angle_beta   90.00
_cell.angle_gamma   90.00
#
_symmetry.space_group_name_H-M   'P 1'
#
loop_
_entity.id
_entity.type
_entity.pdbx_description
1 polymer ?
#
loop_
_entity_poly.entity_id
_entity_poly.type
_entity_poly.pdbx_seq_one_letter_code
_entity_poly.pdbx_strand_id
1 'polypeptide(L)'
;MNELMLKDFSVEYQAPKITVENEQDLAQAIELYSKKYNGLVVTDETLPDAKKARADLNKLSKAINDRRKEIKKGYNQPLKEFETKIKQWDSNLHDAMAGIDDGIHEMEELQTAERTKKVEQTITEMAPNYGVEPGEIEMKSRWATKSISHKKLLDEIAGEMNFVKRRHEQLAMVQKYCEDKGLSFEPYKRLAETFDPLEVMKQIDADVEYEEHRKEAQKAAKQAEIEKQKENTVEVNGKAFDKETGETVREEQKVSFTLQGSKEQIDGLARYIMAMGIQILDNSERETVIVKG
;
A
#
# COMPACT_ATOMS: atom_id res chain seq x y z
N MET A 1 -11.47 -13.89 41.99
CA MET A 1 -12.27 -12.81 41.39
C MET A 1 -13.03 -12.14 42.51
N ASN A 2 -12.82 -10.84 42.74
CA ASN A 2 -13.70 -10.07 43.61
C ASN A 2 -14.94 -9.72 42.79
N GLU A 3 -16.09 -10.28 43.14
CA GLU A 3 -17.36 -9.83 42.58
C GLU A 3 -17.66 -8.43 43.09
N LEU A 4 -17.83 -7.48 42.18
CA LEU A 4 -18.34 -6.15 42.47
C LEU A 4 -19.82 -6.27 42.84
N MET A 5 -20.10 -6.37 44.14
CA MET A 5 -21.45 -6.26 44.67
C MET A 5 -21.83 -4.77 44.70
N LEU A 6 -22.72 -4.35 43.81
CA LEU A 6 -23.33 -3.03 43.87
C LEU A 6 -24.22 -2.99 45.13
N LYS A 7 -23.76 -2.34 46.20
CA LYS A 7 -24.62 -2.06 47.35
C LYS A 7 -25.64 -1.01 46.93
N ASP A 8 -26.91 -1.22 47.25
CA ASP A 8 -27.99 -0.25 46.97
C ASP A 8 -27.60 1.14 47.47
N PHE A 9 -27.45 2.09 46.54
CA PHE A 9 -27.12 3.46 46.85
C PHE A 9 -28.43 4.26 47.02
N SER A 10 -28.83 4.48 48.27
CA SER A 10 -29.97 5.32 48.60
C SER A 10 -29.51 6.77 48.84
N VAL A 11 -30.11 7.72 48.12
CA VAL A 11 -29.90 9.15 48.33
C VAL A 11 -31.09 9.70 49.09
N GLU A 12 -30.87 10.12 50.34
CA GLU A 12 -31.89 10.83 51.10
C GLU A 12 -31.93 12.30 50.66
N TYR A 13 -33.07 12.74 50.14
CA TYR A 13 -33.29 14.12 49.69
C TYR A 13 -34.53 14.72 50.37
N GLN A 14 -34.36 15.91 50.96
CA GLN A 14 -35.45 16.70 51.49
C GLN A 14 -35.49 18.07 50.80
N ALA A 15 -36.66 18.45 50.28
CA ALA A 15 -36.85 19.75 49.66
C ALA A 15 -36.76 20.87 50.71
N PRO A 16 -36.10 22.00 50.39
CA PRO A 16 -35.94 23.10 51.32
C PRO A 16 -37.27 23.83 51.48
N LYS A 17 -37.64 24.15 52.73
CA LYS A 17 -38.75 25.07 53.01
C LYS A 17 -38.21 26.49 53.04
N ILE A 18 -38.64 27.34 52.09
CA ILE A 18 -38.27 28.75 52.04
C ILE A 18 -39.53 29.57 52.34
N THR A 19 -39.51 30.34 53.42
CA THR A 19 -40.59 31.26 53.82
C THR A 19 -40.01 32.64 54.12
N VAL A 20 -40.73 33.68 53.75
CA VAL A 20 -40.38 35.06 54.10
C VAL A 20 -41.10 35.41 55.40
N GLU A 21 -40.34 35.59 56.49
CA GLU A 21 -40.92 36.11 57.72
C GLU A 21 -41.41 37.54 57.52
N ASN A 22 -42.59 37.86 58.05
CA ASN A 22 -43.25 39.16 57.90
C ASN A 22 -43.44 39.61 56.44
N GLU A 23 -43.72 38.65 55.54
CA GLU A 23 -43.94 38.92 54.12
C GLU A 23 -44.99 40.00 53.87
N GLN A 24 -46.09 39.99 54.62
CA GLN A 24 -47.15 40.99 54.50
C GLN A 24 -46.66 42.40 54.85
N ASP A 25 -45.90 42.55 55.93
CA ASP A 25 -45.38 43.86 56.35
C ASP A 25 -44.32 44.37 55.36
N LEU A 26 -43.46 43.47 54.87
CA LEU A 26 -42.45 43.81 53.87
C LEU A 26 -43.11 44.22 52.54
N ALA A 27 -44.13 43.48 52.08
CA ALA A 27 -44.86 43.79 50.86
C ALA A 27 -45.59 45.13 50.98
N GLN A 28 -46.29 45.38 52.09
CA GLN A 28 -46.97 46.66 52.34
C GLN A 28 -45.98 47.83 52.40
N ALA A 29 -44.83 47.65 53.06
CA ALA A 29 -43.79 48.68 53.11
C ALA A 29 -43.24 48.99 51.71
N ILE A 30 -42.91 47.96 50.91
CA ILE A 30 -42.44 48.14 49.52
C ILE A 30 -43.50 48.84 48.68
N GLU A 31 -44.78 48.49 48.83
CA GLU A 31 -45.88 49.09 48.09
C GLU A 31 -46.08 50.57 48.46
N LEU A 32 -46.01 50.91 49.75
CA LEU A 32 -46.04 52.28 50.25
C LEU A 32 -44.87 53.12 49.71
N TYR A 33 -43.65 52.58 49.75
CA TYR A 33 -42.47 53.26 49.20
C TYR A 33 -42.58 53.45 47.69
N SER A 34 -43.05 52.43 46.97
CA SER A 34 -43.28 52.51 45.52
C SER A 34 -44.31 53.58 45.18
N LYS A 35 -45.47 53.58 45.84
CA LYS A 35 -46.55 54.58 45.63
C LYS A 35 -46.13 56.00 45.98
N LYS A 36 -45.35 56.19 47.05
CA LYS A 36 -44.87 57.51 47.49
C LYS A 36 -43.98 58.21 46.46
N TYR A 37 -43.19 57.44 45.71
CA TYR A 37 -42.24 57.99 44.73
C TYR A 37 -42.70 57.81 43.28
N ASN A 38 -43.80 57.07 43.04
CA ASN A 38 -44.41 56.94 41.72
C ASN A 38 -45.07 58.26 41.31
N GLY A 39 -44.69 58.81 40.15
CA GLY A 39 -45.23 60.08 39.65
C GLY A 39 -44.65 61.35 40.30
N LEU A 40 -43.55 61.26 41.06
CA LEU A 40 -42.87 62.43 41.62
C LEU A 40 -42.31 63.33 40.50
N VAL A 41 -42.78 64.57 40.43
CA VAL A 41 -42.27 65.58 39.47
C VAL A 41 -40.98 66.19 40.04
N VAL A 42 -39.86 65.94 39.36
CA VAL A 42 -38.55 66.46 39.75
C VAL A 42 -38.37 67.88 39.21
N THR A 43 -38.08 68.82 40.09
CA THR A 43 -37.76 70.24 39.80
C THR A 43 -36.36 70.55 40.33
N ASP A 44 -35.77 71.69 39.99
CA ASP A 44 -34.40 72.04 40.43
C ASP A 44 -34.26 72.10 41.96
N GLU A 45 -35.31 72.52 42.68
CA GLU A 45 -35.34 72.55 44.14
C GLU A 45 -35.50 71.15 44.76
N THR A 46 -36.23 70.23 44.10
CA THR A 46 -36.52 68.87 44.61
C THR A 46 -35.54 67.80 44.11
N LEU A 47 -34.61 68.15 43.22
CA LEU A 47 -33.60 67.28 42.64
C LEU A 47 -32.71 66.57 43.69
N PRO A 48 -32.22 67.23 44.76
CA PRO A 48 -31.41 66.56 45.78
C PRO A 48 -32.17 65.44 46.50
N ASP A 49 -33.43 65.69 46.86
CA ASP A 49 -34.28 64.72 47.57
C ASP A 49 -34.70 63.56 46.67
N ALA A 50 -34.99 63.83 45.39
CA ALA A 50 -35.27 62.79 44.40
C ALA A 50 -34.07 61.85 44.18
N LYS A 51 -32.84 62.40 44.14
CA LYS A 51 -31.61 61.60 44.07
C LYS A 51 -31.43 60.72 45.30
N LYS A 52 -31.71 61.25 46.50
CA LYS A 52 -31.64 60.50 47.76
C LYS A 52 -32.68 59.37 47.81
N ALA A 53 -33.93 59.65 47.45
CA ALA A 53 -34.99 58.65 47.37
C ALA A 53 -34.65 57.51 46.40
N ARG A 54 -34.13 57.82 45.20
CA ARG A 54 -33.66 56.81 44.24
C ARG A 54 -32.53 55.95 44.82
N ALA A 55 -31.58 56.55 45.51
CA ALA A 55 -30.48 55.82 46.14
C ALA A 55 -30.98 54.85 47.20
N ASP A 56 -31.96 55.26 48.02
CA ASP A 56 -32.52 54.42 49.07
C ASP A 56 -33.40 53.28 48.52
N LEU A 57 -34.19 53.53 47.46
CA LEU A 57 -34.91 52.47 46.73
C LEU A 57 -33.94 51.45 46.10
N ASN A 58 -32.83 51.92 45.52
CA ASN A 58 -31.80 51.05 44.98
C ASN A 58 -31.13 50.20 46.07
N LYS A 59 -30.86 50.77 47.25
CA LYS A 59 -30.32 50.02 48.39
C LYS A 59 -31.29 48.93 48.85
N LEU A 60 -32.58 49.25 48.96
CA LEU A 60 -33.62 48.29 49.36
C LEU A 60 -33.74 47.15 48.34
N SER A 61 -33.83 47.49 47.04
CA SER A 61 -33.88 46.50 45.95
C SER A 61 -32.64 45.60 45.93
N LYS A 62 -31.46 46.18 46.16
CA LYS A 62 -30.20 45.45 46.26
C LYS A 62 -30.20 44.49 47.46
N ALA A 63 -30.60 44.95 48.65
CA ALA A 63 -30.65 44.13 49.85
C ALA A 63 -31.57 42.89 49.70
N ILE A 64 -32.76 43.07 49.13
CA ILE A 64 -33.70 41.96 48.84
C ILE A 64 -33.06 40.96 47.87
N ASN A 65 -32.46 41.47 46.79
CA ASN A 65 -31.83 40.62 45.78
C ASN A 65 -30.59 39.89 46.32
N ASP A 66 -29.78 40.55 47.13
CA ASP A 66 -28.58 39.97 47.71
C ASP A 66 -28.94 38.88 48.73
N ARG A 67 -29.98 39.09 49.55
CA ARG A 67 -30.50 38.03 50.44
C ARG A 67 -31.05 36.82 49.68
N ARG A 68 -31.79 37.05 48.59
CA ARG A 68 -32.24 35.98 47.67
C ARG A 68 -31.05 35.19 47.12
N LYS A 69 -30.00 35.87 46.65
CA LYS A 69 -28.80 35.22 46.10
C LYS A 69 -28.05 34.43 47.18
N GLU A 70 -27.94 34.95 48.38
CA GLU A 70 -27.30 34.30 49.52
C GLU A 70 -28.01 32.98 49.88
N ILE A 71 -29.35 33.01 50.03
CA ILE A 71 -30.16 31.81 50.30
C ILE A 71 -30.02 30.79 49.17
N LYS A 72 -30.09 31.24 47.90
CA LYS A 72 -29.87 30.37 46.74
C LYS A 72 -28.49 29.72 46.75
N LYS A 73 -27.45 30.46 47.14
CA LYS A 73 -26.07 29.94 47.22
C LYS A 73 -25.95 28.87 48.30
N GLY A 74 -26.51 29.12 49.48
CA GLY A 74 -26.53 28.16 50.59
C GLY A 74 -27.25 26.86 50.22
N TYR A 75 -28.43 26.95 49.60
CA TYR A 75 -29.18 25.77 49.18
C TYR A 75 -28.51 24.97 48.05
N ASN A 76 -27.89 25.65 47.09
CA ASN A 76 -27.19 24.98 45.99
C ASN A 76 -25.84 24.38 46.42
N GLN A 77 -25.31 24.74 47.59
CA GLN A 77 -24.01 24.26 48.03
C GLN A 77 -23.99 22.75 48.36
N PRO A 78 -24.92 22.20 49.16
CA PRO A 78 -25.04 20.75 49.35
C PRO A 78 -25.24 19.98 48.04
N LEU A 79 -26.04 20.52 47.11
CA LEU A 79 -26.23 19.92 45.79
C LEU A 79 -24.91 19.85 45.01
N LYS A 80 -24.14 20.95 44.97
CA LYS A 80 -22.84 20.99 44.31
C LYS A 80 -21.84 20.01 44.94
N GLU A 81 -21.81 19.92 46.26
CA GLU A 81 -20.94 18.98 46.98
C GLU A 81 -21.30 17.53 46.67
N PHE A 82 -22.61 17.22 46.62
CA PHE A 82 -23.10 15.91 46.18
C PHE A 82 -22.70 15.59 44.74
N GLU A 83 -22.99 16.49 43.79
CA GLU A 83 -22.62 16.31 42.37
C GLU A 83 -21.11 16.13 42.19
N THR A 84 -20.30 16.88 42.95
CA THR A 84 -18.84 16.77 42.91
C THR A 84 -18.38 15.39 43.38
N LYS A 85 -18.94 14.87 44.48
CA LYS A 85 -18.63 13.52 44.98
C LYS A 85 -19.01 12.44 43.97
N ILE A 86 -20.21 12.51 43.40
CA ILE A 86 -20.68 11.54 42.40
C ILE A 86 -19.77 11.56 41.16
N LYS A 87 -19.44 12.75 40.65
CA LYS A 87 -18.52 12.89 39.50
C LYS A 87 -17.12 12.37 39.81
N GLN A 88 -16.63 12.58 41.03
CA GLN A 88 -15.34 12.06 41.44
C GLN A 88 -15.35 10.51 41.49
N TRP A 89 -16.40 9.90 42.02
CA TRP A 89 -16.53 8.44 42.04
C TRP A 89 -16.65 7.87 40.62
N ASP A 90 -17.43 8.51 39.75
CA ASP A 90 -17.56 8.14 38.34
C ASP A 90 -16.21 8.25 37.60
N SER A 91 -15.46 9.34 37.84
CA SER A 91 -14.10 9.50 37.29
C SER A 91 -13.16 8.39 37.76
N ASN A 92 -13.15 8.05 39.04
CA ASN A 92 -12.30 6.98 39.56
C ASN A 92 -12.62 5.62 38.91
N LEU A 93 -13.90 5.36 38.59
CA LEU A 93 -14.30 4.16 37.87
C LEU A 93 -13.81 4.18 36.43
N HIS A 94 -13.92 5.32 35.73
CA HIS A 94 -13.40 5.47 34.37
C HIS A 94 -11.88 5.31 34.31
N ASP A 95 -11.14 5.87 35.25
CA ASP A 95 -9.68 5.71 35.32
C ASP A 95 -9.29 4.24 35.53
N ALA A 96 -10.03 3.52 36.39
CA ALA A 96 -9.83 2.09 36.60
C ALA A 96 -10.18 1.26 35.36
N MET A 97 -11.26 1.59 34.65
CA MET A 97 -11.64 0.94 33.39
C MET A 97 -10.58 1.17 32.31
N ALA A 98 -10.08 2.40 32.17
CA ALA A 98 -9.03 2.73 31.20
C ALA A 98 -7.76 1.90 31.40
N GLY A 99 -7.30 1.75 32.66
CA GLY A 99 -6.14 0.90 32.95
C GLY A 99 -6.38 -0.60 32.66
N ILE A 100 -7.61 -1.08 32.80
CA ILE A 100 -7.98 -2.45 32.42
C ILE A 100 -8.00 -2.57 30.89
N ASP A 101 -8.59 -1.62 30.18
CA ASP A 101 -8.68 -1.61 28.72
C ASP A 101 -7.30 -1.58 28.07
N ASP A 102 -6.38 -0.76 28.59
CA ASP A 102 -4.98 -0.74 28.14
C ASP A 102 -4.32 -2.11 28.33
N GLY A 103 -4.51 -2.74 29.49
CA GLY A 103 -3.98 -4.07 29.77
C GLY A 103 -4.61 -5.18 28.90
N ILE A 104 -5.90 -5.07 28.57
CA ILE A 104 -6.57 -5.97 27.63
C ILE A 104 -5.94 -5.80 26.25
N HIS A 105 -5.75 -4.56 25.79
CA HIS A 105 -5.22 -4.27 24.48
C HIS A 105 -3.78 -4.80 24.31
N GLU A 106 -2.90 -4.53 25.28
CA GLU A 106 -1.52 -5.05 25.27
C GLU A 106 -1.49 -6.59 25.20
N MET A 107 -2.36 -7.26 25.96
CA MET A 107 -2.47 -8.71 25.94
C MET A 107 -3.02 -9.26 24.61
N GLU A 108 -3.96 -8.57 23.98
CA GLU A 108 -4.49 -8.94 22.66
C GLU A 108 -3.44 -8.77 21.56
N GLU A 109 -2.64 -7.71 21.61
CA GLU A 109 -1.51 -7.49 20.71
C GLU A 109 -0.45 -8.58 20.87
N LEU A 110 -0.04 -8.89 22.11
CA LEU A 110 0.89 -9.98 22.40
C LEU A 110 0.40 -11.33 21.87
N GLN A 111 -0.88 -11.67 22.12
CA GLN A 111 -1.46 -12.91 21.60
C GLN A 111 -1.51 -12.95 20.08
N THR A 112 -1.75 -11.81 19.43
CA THR A 112 -1.78 -11.72 17.96
C THR A 112 -0.37 -11.88 17.38
N ALA A 113 0.64 -11.27 18.00
CA ALA A 113 2.05 -11.45 17.64
C ALA A 113 2.49 -12.91 17.82
N GLU A 114 2.13 -13.56 18.93
CA GLU A 114 2.42 -14.99 19.16
C GLU A 114 1.75 -15.90 18.11
N ARG A 115 0.49 -15.62 17.75
CA ARG A 115 -0.20 -16.38 16.69
C ARG A 115 0.47 -16.18 15.35
N THR A 116 0.83 -14.94 15.01
CA THR A 116 1.54 -14.62 13.76
C THR A 116 2.84 -15.42 13.67
N LYS A 117 3.65 -15.42 14.73
CA LYS A 117 4.87 -16.21 14.82
C LYS A 117 4.62 -17.72 14.65
N LYS A 118 3.56 -18.26 15.25
CA LYS A 118 3.18 -19.68 15.08
C LYS A 118 2.78 -20.01 13.64
N VAL A 119 2.08 -19.09 12.97
CA VAL A 119 1.71 -19.24 11.57
C VAL A 119 2.95 -19.21 10.68
N GLU A 120 3.89 -18.28 10.91
CA GLU A 120 5.17 -18.21 10.19
C GLU A 120 6.00 -19.49 10.37
N GLN A 121 6.06 -20.02 11.59
CA GLN A 121 6.70 -21.31 11.88
C GLN A 121 6.03 -22.45 11.11
N THR A 122 4.70 -22.48 11.11
CA THR A 122 3.92 -23.49 10.36
C THR A 122 4.21 -23.40 8.86
N ILE A 123 4.25 -22.18 8.30
CA ILE A 123 4.63 -21.95 6.90
C ILE A 123 6.05 -22.46 6.64
N THR A 124 7.00 -22.14 7.52
CA THR A 124 8.39 -22.57 7.37
C THR A 124 8.53 -24.09 7.42
N GLU A 125 7.79 -24.77 8.29
CA GLU A 125 7.79 -26.23 8.42
C GLU A 125 7.12 -26.93 7.21
N MET A 126 6.06 -26.33 6.66
CA MET A 126 5.32 -26.92 5.54
C MET A 126 5.96 -26.63 4.18
N ALA A 127 6.57 -25.46 3.99
CA ALA A 127 7.06 -24.99 2.69
C ALA A 127 7.98 -25.99 1.94
N PRO A 128 8.94 -26.68 2.58
CA PRO A 128 9.76 -27.69 1.91
C PRO A 128 8.97 -28.85 1.31
N ASN A 129 7.84 -29.23 1.91
CA ASN A 129 7.00 -30.32 1.41
C ASN A 129 6.29 -29.96 0.10
N TYR A 130 6.16 -28.66 -0.20
CA TYR A 130 5.55 -28.15 -1.42
C TYR A 130 6.59 -27.66 -2.44
N GLY A 131 7.88 -27.61 -2.08
CA GLY A 131 8.94 -27.07 -2.94
C GLY A 131 8.83 -25.56 -3.15
N VAL A 132 8.26 -24.84 -2.19
CA VAL A 132 8.08 -23.38 -2.22
C VAL A 132 8.94 -22.74 -1.14
N GLU A 133 9.31 -21.47 -1.31
CA GLU A 133 10.03 -20.72 -0.28
C GLU A 133 9.03 -20.11 0.73
N PRO A 134 9.32 -20.10 2.05
CA PRO A 134 8.42 -19.52 3.04
C PRO A 134 8.05 -18.06 2.76
N GLY A 135 8.98 -17.30 2.19
CA GLY A 135 8.79 -15.88 1.83
C GLY A 135 7.84 -15.64 0.64
N GLU A 136 7.49 -16.67 -0.12
CA GLU A 136 6.52 -16.56 -1.22
C GLU A 136 5.06 -16.66 -0.73
N ILE A 137 4.86 -17.11 0.52
CA ILE A 137 3.53 -17.27 1.10
C ILE A 137 3.13 -15.98 1.82
N GLU A 138 2.13 -15.29 1.26
CA GLU A 138 1.60 -14.06 1.85
C GLU A 138 0.81 -14.35 3.14
N MET A 139 1.21 -13.70 4.24
CA MET A 139 0.52 -13.79 5.52
C MET A 139 -0.86 -13.12 5.46
N LYS A 140 -1.93 -13.89 5.68
CA LYS A 140 -3.30 -13.35 5.72
C LYS A 140 -3.68 -12.96 7.15
N SER A 141 -4.21 -11.74 7.32
CA SER A 141 -4.63 -11.20 8.64
C SER A 141 -5.52 -12.17 9.44
N ARG A 142 -6.41 -12.92 8.77
CA ARG A 142 -7.30 -13.90 9.40
C ARG A 142 -6.54 -15.01 10.14
N TRP A 143 -5.34 -15.38 9.70
CA TRP A 143 -4.53 -16.45 10.28
C TRP A 143 -4.03 -16.11 11.69
N ALA A 144 -3.89 -14.83 12.01
CA ALA A 144 -3.52 -14.35 13.34
C ALA A 144 -4.73 -14.18 14.29
N THR A 145 -5.97 -14.44 13.83
CA THR A 145 -7.18 -14.28 14.65
C THR A 145 -7.43 -15.49 15.55
N LYS A 146 -8.10 -15.27 16.70
CA LYS A 146 -8.51 -16.37 17.61
C LYS A 146 -9.59 -17.28 17.01
N SER A 147 -10.29 -16.81 15.98
CA SER A 147 -11.48 -17.46 15.43
C SER A 147 -11.20 -18.63 14.48
N ILE A 148 -10.00 -18.67 13.88
CA ILE A 148 -9.64 -19.71 12.93
C ILE A 148 -9.26 -20.99 13.67
N SER A 149 -9.85 -22.12 13.28
CA SER A 149 -9.46 -23.42 13.85
C SER A 149 -8.13 -23.86 13.27
N HIS A 150 -7.36 -24.63 14.05
CA HIS A 150 -6.04 -25.12 13.61
C HIS A 150 -6.10 -25.89 12.28
N LYS A 151 -7.10 -26.77 12.11
CA LYS A 151 -7.31 -27.50 10.85
C LYS A 151 -7.53 -26.54 9.67
N LYS A 152 -8.39 -25.54 9.84
CA LYS A 152 -8.69 -24.58 8.78
C LYS A 152 -7.48 -23.72 8.42
N LEU A 153 -6.68 -23.34 9.41
CA LEU A 153 -5.41 -22.65 9.19
C LEU A 153 -4.48 -23.47 8.29
N LEU A 154 -4.27 -24.75 8.62
CA LEU A 154 -3.44 -25.65 7.83
C LEU A 154 -3.98 -25.84 6.40
N ASP A 155 -5.29 -26.01 6.25
CA ASP A 155 -5.93 -26.16 4.94
C ASP A 155 -5.75 -24.88 4.08
N GLU A 156 -5.88 -23.69 4.67
CA GLU A 156 -5.68 -22.41 3.97
C GLU A 156 -4.20 -22.19 3.58
N ILE A 157 -3.25 -22.50 4.48
CA ILE A 157 -1.81 -22.43 4.18
C ILE A 157 -1.43 -23.41 3.07
N ALA A 158 -1.88 -24.67 3.17
CA ALA A 158 -1.65 -25.69 2.14
C ALA A 158 -2.26 -25.30 0.80
N GLY A 159 -3.42 -24.64 0.80
CA GLY A 159 -4.03 -24.08 -0.40
C GLY A 159 -3.14 -23.06 -1.10
N GLU A 160 -2.59 -22.11 -0.33
CA GLU A 160 -1.67 -21.09 -0.84
C GLU A 160 -0.37 -21.71 -1.38
N MET A 161 0.22 -22.64 -0.63
CA MET A 161 1.43 -23.35 -1.08
C MET A 161 1.21 -24.14 -2.36
N ASN A 162 0.05 -24.81 -2.52
CA ASN A 162 -0.29 -25.49 -3.76
C ASN A 162 -0.50 -24.53 -4.93
N PHE A 163 -0.97 -23.31 -4.67
CA PHE A 163 -1.11 -22.29 -5.71
C PHE A 163 0.26 -21.82 -6.19
N VAL A 164 1.17 -21.47 -5.27
CA VAL A 164 2.55 -21.08 -5.60
C VAL A 164 3.29 -22.20 -6.32
N LYS A 165 3.19 -23.44 -5.81
CA LYS A 165 3.77 -24.62 -6.45
C LYS A 165 3.30 -24.79 -7.89
N ARG A 166 1.99 -24.72 -8.15
CA ARG A 166 1.46 -24.80 -9.52
C ARG A 166 2.00 -23.71 -10.42
N ARG A 167 2.16 -22.49 -9.90
CA ARG A 167 2.74 -21.38 -10.65
C ARG A 167 4.21 -21.66 -11.01
N HIS A 168 5.01 -22.19 -10.09
CA HIS A 168 6.39 -22.62 -10.40
C HIS A 168 6.42 -23.71 -11.48
N GLU A 169 5.55 -24.72 -11.37
CA GLU A 169 5.45 -25.81 -12.36
C GLU A 169 5.09 -25.27 -13.76
N GLN A 170 4.14 -24.33 -13.84
CA GLN A 170 3.75 -23.68 -15.09
C GLN A 170 4.91 -22.88 -15.72
N LEU A 171 5.63 -22.10 -14.91
CA LEU A 171 6.79 -21.34 -15.37
C LEU A 171 7.91 -22.26 -15.87
N ALA A 172 8.21 -23.32 -15.13
CA ALA A 172 9.21 -24.32 -15.51
C ALA A 172 8.83 -25.03 -16.82
N MET A 173 7.54 -25.28 -17.03
CA MET A 173 7.02 -25.89 -18.26
C MET A 173 7.27 -25.00 -19.49
N VAL A 174 6.95 -23.71 -19.40
CA VAL A 174 7.19 -22.75 -20.49
C VAL A 174 8.69 -22.53 -20.70
N GLN A 175 9.47 -22.40 -19.62
CA GLN A 175 10.92 -22.25 -19.70
C GLN A 175 11.54 -23.43 -20.47
N LYS A 176 11.17 -24.66 -20.10
CA LYS A 176 11.64 -25.87 -20.80
C LYS A 176 11.23 -25.85 -22.28
N TYR A 177 10.01 -25.39 -22.59
CA TYR A 177 9.56 -25.27 -23.98
C TYR A 177 10.41 -24.28 -24.79
N CYS A 178 10.77 -23.14 -24.21
CA CYS A 178 11.72 -22.20 -24.83
C CYS A 178 13.08 -22.85 -25.06
N GLU A 179 13.61 -23.57 -24.06
CA GLU A 179 14.89 -24.28 -24.16
C GLU A 179 14.88 -25.33 -25.28
N ASP A 180 13.81 -26.13 -25.40
CA ASP A 180 13.62 -27.14 -26.45
C ASP A 180 13.58 -26.51 -27.86
N LYS A 181 13.11 -25.26 -27.98
CA LYS A 181 13.09 -24.46 -29.22
C LYS A 181 14.39 -23.65 -29.44
N GLY A 182 15.34 -23.71 -28.52
CA GLY A 182 16.58 -22.92 -28.58
C GLY A 182 16.37 -21.42 -28.36
N LEU A 183 15.30 -21.03 -27.67
CA LEU A 183 14.95 -19.63 -27.36
C LEU A 183 15.29 -19.28 -25.91
N SER A 184 15.51 -17.98 -25.65
CA SER A 184 15.58 -17.47 -24.28
C SER A 184 14.18 -17.40 -23.66
N PHE A 185 14.04 -17.77 -22.38
CA PHE A 185 12.78 -17.64 -21.65
C PHE A 185 12.42 -16.20 -21.28
N GLU A 186 13.42 -15.31 -21.16
CA GLU A 186 13.23 -13.95 -20.62
C GLU A 186 12.13 -13.12 -21.33
N PRO A 187 12.01 -13.12 -22.67
CA PRO A 187 10.93 -12.40 -23.37
C PRO A 187 9.53 -12.89 -23.02
N TYR A 188 9.40 -14.17 -22.66
CA TYR A 188 8.14 -14.86 -22.41
C TYR A 188 7.78 -14.95 -20.94
N LYS A 189 8.71 -14.62 -20.03
CA LYS A 189 8.53 -14.77 -18.58
C LYS A 189 7.26 -14.10 -18.05
N ARG A 190 7.03 -12.82 -18.40
CA ARG A 190 5.81 -12.10 -17.97
C ARG A 190 4.54 -12.72 -18.52
N LEU A 191 4.60 -13.25 -19.75
CA LEU A 191 3.47 -13.92 -20.38
C LEU A 191 3.15 -15.22 -19.62
N ALA A 192 4.19 -16.00 -19.28
CA ALA A 192 4.09 -17.23 -18.50
C ALA A 192 3.62 -17.01 -17.04
N GLU A 193 3.87 -15.83 -16.47
CA GLU A 193 3.38 -15.44 -15.14
C GLU A 193 1.89 -15.08 -15.14
N THR A 194 1.30 -14.78 -16.30
CA THR A 194 -0.05 -14.21 -16.43
C THR A 194 -1.04 -15.14 -17.13
N PHE A 195 -0.60 -15.88 -18.13
CA PHE A 195 -1.46 -16.68 -19.02
C PHE A 195 -1.22 -18.18 -18.85
N ASP A 196 -2.15 -18.98 -19.37
CA ASP A 196 -2.03 -20.44 -19.36
C ASP A 196 -0.81 -20.89 -20.19
N PRO A 197 -0.01 -21.88 -19.72
CA PRO A 197 1.17 -22.34 -20.43
C PRO A 197 0.93 -22.70 -21.89
N LEU A 198 -0.22 -23.29 -22.24
CA LEU A 198 -0.52 -23.67 -23.62
C LEU A 198 -0.73 -22.47 -24.53
N GLU A 199 -1.27 -21.37 -24.01
CA GLU A 199 -1.42 -20.12 -24.75
C GLU A 199 -0.06 -19.46 -25.00
N VAL A 200 0.81 -19.48 -23.98
CA VAL A 200 2.19 -18.98 -24.11
C VAL A 200 3.00 -19.81 -25.11
N MET A 201 2.87 -21.14 -25.08
CA MET A 201 3.52 -22.04 -26.04
C MET A 201 3.07 -21.76 -27.48
N LYS A 202 1.78 -21.51 -27.71
CA LYS A 202 1.28 -21.13 -29.04
C LYS A 202 1.87 -19.81 -29.54
N GLN A 203 2.02 -18.83 -28.65
CA GLN A 203 2.66 -17.57 -29.01
C GLN A 203 4.14 -17.78 -29.37
N ILE A 204 4.84 -18.63 -28.60
CA ILE A 204 6.23 -19.00 -28.90
C ILE A 204 6.32 -19.64 -30.29
N ASP A 205 5.42 -20.58 -30.63
CA ASP A 205 5.41 -21.20 -31.95
C ASP A 205 5.18 -20.18 -33.07
N ALA A 206 4.22 -19.26 -32.89
CA ALA A 206 3.96 -18.20 -33.85
C ALA A 206 5.16 -17.27 -34.07
N ASP A 207 5.90 -16.95 -33.00
CA ASP A 207 7.12 -16.13 -33.08
C ASP A 207 8.23 -16.87 -33.84
N VAL A 208 8.39 -18.18 -33.61
CA VAL A 208 9.37 -19.02 -34.33
C VAL A 208 9.04 -19.06 -35.81
N GLU A 209 7.79 -19.36 -36.17
CA GLU A 209 7.31 -19.42 -37.56
C GLU A 209 7.50 -18.06 -38.27
N TYR A 210 7.19 -16.96 -37.58
CA TYR A 210 7.40 -15.61 -38.11
C TYR A 210 8.88 -15.33 -38.39
N GLU A 211 9.78 -15.70 -37.48
CA GLU A 211 11.21 -15.52 -37.64
C GLU A 211 11.79 -16.39 -38.77
N GLU A 212 11.29 -17.62 -38.95
CA GLU A 212 11.64 -18.49 -40.06
C GLU A 212 11.21 -17.89 -41.40
N HIS A 213 9.94 -17.51 -41.54
CA HIS A 213 9.43 -16.85 -42.74
C HIS A 213 10.17 -15.55 -43.06
N ARG A 214 10.54 -14.77 -42.05
CA ARG A 214 11.34 -13.55 -42.23
C ARG A 214 12.73 -13.87 -42.79
N LYS A 215 13.40 -14.90 -42.28
CA LYS A 215 14.72 -15.33 -42.78
C LYS A 215 14.63 -15.88 -44.21
N GLU A 216 13.58 -16.65 -44.52
CA GLU A 216 13.34 -17.15 -45.87
C GLU A 216 13.07 -16.02 -46.86
N ALA A 217 12.21 -15.06 -46.50
CA ALA A 217 11.95 -13.88 -47.32
C ALA A 217 13.21 -13.05 -47.56
N GLN A 218 14.06 -12.88 -46.53
CA GLN A 218 15.35 -12.20 -46.69
C GLN A 218 16.30 -12.95 -47.62
N LYS A 219 16.38 -14.29 -47.52
CA LYS A 219 17.19 -15.11 -48.45
C LYS A 219 16.66 -15.01 -49.87
N ALA A 220 15.35 -15.11 -50.06
CA ALA A 220 14.70 -15.00 -51.37
C ALA A 220 14.91 -13.60 -51.97
N ALA A 221 14.81 -12.53 -51.17
CA ALA A 221 15.08 -11.16 -51.62
C ALA A 221 16.53 -10.99 -52.09
N LYS A 222 17.51 -11.49 -51.31
CA LYS A 222 18.93 -11.48 -51.71
C LYS A 222 19.17 -12.27 -53.00
N GLN A 223 18.55 -13.44 -53.13
CA GLN A 223 18.67 -14.28 -54.33
C GLN A 223 18.07 -13.59 -55.56
N ALA A 224 16.89 -12.99 -55.43
CA ALA A 224 16.25 -12.24 -56.50
C ALA A 224 17.06 -11.00 -56.92
N GLU A 225 17.73 -10.33 -55.98
CA GLU A 225 18.64 -9.22 -56.29
C GLU A 225 19.87 -9.68 -57.08
N ILE A 226 20.46 -10.82 -56.72
CA ILE A 226 21.55 -11.44 -57.47
C ILE A 226 21.08 -11.84 -58.88
N GLU A 227 19.89 -12.44 -59.02
CA GLU A 227 19.34 -12.82 -60.33
C GLU A 227 19.09 -11.61 -61.22
N LYS A 228 18.55 -10.51 -60.68
CA LYS A 228 18.41 -9.24 -61.42
C LYS A 228 19.76 -8.71 -61.91
N GLN A 229 20.81 -8.77 -61.08
CA GLN A 229 22.17 -8.38 -61.49
C GLN A 229 22.70 -9.28 -62.62
N LYS A 230 22.42 -10.59 -62.58
CA LYS A 230 22.77 -11.53 -63.66
C LYS A 230 22.00 -11.24 -64.95
N GLU A 231 20.70 -10.95 -64.88
CA GLU A 231 19.90 -10.57 -66.06
C GLU A 231 20.37 -9.26 -66.69
N ASN A 232 20.89 -8.33 -65.87
CA ASN A 232 21.50 -7.08 -66.33
C ASN A 232 22.91 -7.24 -66.89
N THR A 233 23.40 -8.47 -67.08
CA THR A 233 24.70 -8.76 -67.65
C THR A 233 24.58 -9.30 -69.10
N VAL A 234 25.55 -9.02 -69.97
CA VAL A 234 25.66 -9.55 -71.35
C VAL A 234 27.04 -10.13 -71.60
N GLU A 235 27.12 -11.27 -72.27
CA GLU A 235 28.39 -11.86 -72.71
C GLU A 235 28.76 -11.41 -74.12
N VAL A 236 29.95 -10.82 -74.27
CA VAL A 236 30.55 -10.48 -75.57
C VAL A 236 31.99 -10.97 -75.59
N ASN A 237 32.35 -11.79 -76.57
CA ASN A 237 33.71 -12.35 -76.73
C ASN A 237 34.26 -13.05 -75.45
N GLY A 238 33.42 -13.83 -74.77
CA GLY A 238 33.81 -14.61 -73.58
C GLY A 238 34.07 -13.77 -72.32
N LYS A 239 33.58 -12.53 -72.28
CA LYS A 239 33.60 -11.66 -71.09
C LYS A 239 32.20 -11.11 -70.83
N ALA A 240 31.81 -11.07 -69.56
CA ALA A 240 30.53 -10.58 -69.10
C ALA A 240 30.61 -9.07 -68.77
N PHE A 241 29.62 -8.29 -69.24
CA PHE A 241 29.55 -6.84 -69.09
C PHE A 241 28.18 -6.41 -68.55
N ASP A 242 28.15 -5.42 -67.68
CA ASP A 242 26.91 -4.80 -67.20
C ASP A 242 26.24 -3.96 -68.32
N LYS A 243 24.94 -4.14 -68.52
CA LYS A 243 24.15 -3.49 -69.59
C LYS A 243 24.03 -1.98 -69.43
N GLU A 244 24.08 -1.47 -68.20
CA GLU A 244 23.84 -0.06 -67.88
C GLU A 244 25.16 0.72 -67.76
N THR A 245 26.20 0.12 -67.18
CA THR A 245 27.49 0.81 -66.94
C THR A 245 28.58 0.47 -67.95
N GLY A 246 28.46 -0.65 -68.67
CA GLY A 246 29.49 -1.16 -69.58
C GLY A 246 30.73 -1.71 -68.87
N GLU A 247 30.70 -1.83 -67.55
CA GLU A 247 31.80 -2.37 -66.75
C GLU A 247 31.87 -3.90 -66.87
N THR A 248 33.09 -4.45 -66.75
CA THR A 248 33.28 -5.92 -66.75
C THR A 248 32.80 -6.48 -65.42
N VAL A 249 31.84 -7.40 -65.47
CA VAL A 249 31.29 -8.07 -64.29
C VAL A 249 31.80 -9.51 -64.20
N ARG A 250 32.03 -9.98 -62.98
CA ARG A 250 32.47 -11.34 -62.67
C ARG A 250 31.72 -11.85 -61.46
N GLU A 251 31.28 -13.11 -61.51
CA GLU A 251 30.66 -13.77 -60.36
C GLU A 251 31.77 -14.22 -59.39
N GLU A 252 31.79 -13.63 -58.20
CA GLU A 252 32.73 -13.99 -57.13
C GLU A 252 31.97 -14.48 -55.90
N GLN A 253 32.51 -15.49 -55.22
CA GLN A 253 31.95 -15.97 -53.96
C GLN A 253 32.66 -15.29 -52.79
N LYS A 254 31.88 -14.60 -51.94
CA LYS A 254 32.37 -14.06 -50.67
C LYS A 254 32.08 -15.04 -49.54
N VAL A 255 33.12 -15.49 -48.85
CA VAL A 255 33.01 -16.40 -47.69
C VAL A 255 33.75 -15.77 -46.50
N SER A 256 33.18 -15.92 -45.31
CA SER A 256 33.79 -15.47 -44.05
C SER A 256 34.00 -16.68 -43.14
N PHE A 257 35.18 -16.78 -42.51
CA PHE A 257 35.54 -17.86 -41.60
C PHE A 257 36.08 -17.29 -40.29
N THR A 258 35.76 -17.93 -39.17
CA THR A 258 36.43 -17.71 -37.88
C THR A 258 37.34 -18.91 -37.62
N LEU A 259 38.64 -18.67 -37.44
CA LEU A 259 39.66 -19.73 -37.40
C LEU A 259 40.49 -19.63 -36.12
N GLN A 260 40.79 -20.77 -35.50
CA GLN A 260 41.65 -20.87 -34.33
C GLN A 260 42.78 -21.87 -34.61
N GLY A 261 44.03 -21.44 -34.41
CA GLY A 261 45.22 -22.25 -34.67
C GLY A 261 46.48 -21.57 -34.17
N SER A 262 47.62 -22.24 -34.26
CA SER A 262 48.90 -21.60 -33.94
C SER A 262 49.18 -20.45 -34.93
N LYS A 263 50.01 -19.48 -34.51
CA LYS A 263 50.43 -18.37 -35.38
C LYS A 263 50.95 -18.85 -36.73
N GLU A 264 51.75 -19.92 -36.72
CA GLU A 264 52.33 -20.52 -37.93
C GLU A 264 51.28 -21.12 -38.86
N GLN A 265 50.22 -21.73 -38.31
CA GLN A 265 49.11 -22.28 -39.08
C GLN A 265 48.27 -21.18 -39.73
N ILE A 266 47.93 -20.13 -38.98
CA ILE A 266 47.13 -19.01 -39.48
C ILE A 266 47.92 -18.20 -40.52
N ASP A 267 49.21 -17.93 -40.28
CA ASP A 267 50.07 -17.25 -41.25
C ASP A 267 50.37 -18.13 -42.49
N GLY A 268 50.40 -19.45 -42.32
CA GLY A 268 50.48 -20.41 -43.42
C GLY A 268 49.24 -20.37 -44.31
N LEU A 269 48.05 -20.38 -43.70
CA LEU A 269 46.79 -20.31 -44.43
C LEU A 269 46.60 -18.98 -45.15
N ALA A 270 46.92 -17.85 -44.51
CA ALA A 270 46.85 -16.54 -45.15
C ALA A 270 47.74 -16.46 -46.39
N ARG A 271 48.96 -17.00 -46.33
CA ARG A 271 49.87 -17.09 -47.48
C ARG A 271 49.30 -17.98 -48.59
N TYR A 272 48.67 -19.09 -48.24
CA TYR A 272 48.05 -19.99 -49.20
C TYR A 272 46.88 -19.31 -49.95
N ILE A 273 46.01 -18.61 -49.22
CA ILE A 273 44.88 -17.85 -49.80
C ILE A 273 45.39 -16.80 -50.80
N MET A 274 46.42 -16.04 -50.42
CA MET A 274 47.04 -15.05 -51.32
C MET A 274 47.73 -15.69 -52.52
N ALA A 275 48.43 -16.82 -52.34
CA ALA A 275 49.11 -17.53 -53.42
C ALA A 275 48.13 -18.11 -54.46
N MET A 276 46.91 -18.45 -54.04
CA MET A 276 45.83 -18.89 -54.92
C MET A 276 45.10 -17.73 -55.62
N GLY A 277 45.53 -16.47 -55.40
CA GLY A 277 44.95 -15.29 -56.04
C GLY A 277 43.59 -14.87 -55.48
N ILE A 278 43.20 -15.38 -54.31
CA ILE A 278 41.95 -15.03 -53.65
C ILE A 278 42.13 -13.72 -52.87
N GLN A 279 41.24 -12.76 -53.08
CA GLN A 279 41.30 -11.46 -52.39
C GLN A 279 40.76 -11.55 -50.96
N ILE A 280 41.51 -11.02 -50.01
CA ILE A 280 41.06 -10.83 -48.62
C ILE A 280 40.38 -9.47 -48.54
N LEU A 281 39.06 -9.48 -48.43
CA LEU A 281 38.25 -8.25 -48.43
C LEU A 281 38.09 -7.62 -47.03
N ASP A 282 38.35 -8.39 -45.98
CA ASP A 282 38.25 -7.97 -44.58
C ASP A 282 39.25 -8.76 -43.71
N ASN A 283 39.81 -8.13 -42.69
CA ASN A 283 40.82 -8.71 -41.81
C ASN A 283 40.18 -8.95 -40.45
N SER A 284 39.79 -10.18 -40.11
CA SER A 284 39.31 -10.48 -38.75
C SER A 284 40.37 -10.09 -37.71
N GLU A 285 39.95 -9.40 -36.64
CA GLU A 285 40.83 -9.00 -35.55
C GLU A 285 41.52 -10.24 -34.92
N ARG A 286 42.84 -10.20 -34.82
CA ARG A 286 43.62 -11.30 -34.24
C ARG A 286 43.58 -11.21 -32.72
N GLU A 287 42.78 -12.07 -32.10
CA GLU A 287 42.79 -12.25 -30.64
C GLU A 287 43.66 -13.44 -30.23
N THR A 288 44.53 -13.24 -29.24
CA THR A 288 45.28 -14.36 -28.64
C THR A 288 44.41 -15.04 -27.60
N VAL A 289 43.91 -16.22 -27.93
CA VAL A 289 43.08 -17.01 -27.02
C VAL A 289 43.93 -18.11 -26.37
N ILE A 290 43.97 -18.17 -25.04
CA ILE A 290 44.63 -19.26 -24.31
C ILE A 290 43.66 -20.44 -24.24
N VAL A 291 43.99 -21.52 -24.94
CA VAL A 291 43.18 -22.75 -25.00
C VAL A 291 43.75 -23.72 -23.96
N LYS A 292 42.95 -24.11 -22.95
CA LYS A 292 43.32 -25.20 -22.04
C LYS A 292 43.00 -26.54 -22.71
N GLY A 293 43.98 -27.45 -22.74
CA GLY A 293 43.83 -28.81 -23.25
C GLY A 293 43.09 -29.72 -22.29
#